data_AF-A0A8T4MSM4-F1
#
_entry.id   AF-A0A8T4MSM4-F1
#
_cell.length_a   1.000
_cell.length_b   1.000
_cell.length_c   1.000
_cell.angle_alpha   90.00
_cell.angle_beta   90.00
_cell.angle_gamma   90.00
#
_symmetry.space_group_name_H-M   'P 1'
#
loop_
_entity.id
_entity.type
_entity.pdbx_description
1 polymer ?
#
loop_
_entity_poly.entity_id
_entity_poly.type
_entity_poly.pdbx_seq_one_letter_code
_entity_poly.pdbx_strand_id
1 'polypeptide(L)'
;MEEKTEAILEAKSDWITMENETIKRVEQLITDISKEFKINELSIGKQILSGVQDLREQQKEQNTLMSCTKCNVGNLQIRYSKKSRRNFVGCSNYPNCTAVHPLPPNAMIKKTDKISDRNLPILIALRKGKRPWEFEFDPNWKPDPNYKKE
;
A
#
# COMPACT_ATOMS: atom_id res chain seq x y z
N MET A 1 -47.04 -43.13 20.04
CA MET A 1 -45.57 -42.93 20.14
C MET A 1 -44.91 -43.15 18.79
N GLU A 2 -45.33 -44.17 18.03
CA GLU A 2 -44.81 -44.50 16.69
C GLU A 2 -45.03 -43.40 15.63
N GLU A 3 -46.21 -42.77 15.56
CA GLU A 3 -46.45 -41.63 14.65
C GLU A 3 -45.47 -40.47 14.84
N LYS A 4 -45.09 -40.17 16.09
CA LYS A 4 -44.15 -39.07 16.38
C LYS A 4 -42.73 -39.41 15.94
N THR A 5 -42.36 -40.70 15.94
CA THR A 5 -41.05 -41.14 15.47
C THR A 5 -40.97 -41.19 13.95
N GLU A 6 -42.07 -41.55 13.27
CA GLU A 6 -42.15 -41.51 11.80
C GLU A 6 -42.05 -40.08 11.27
N ALA A 7 -42.76 -39.11 11.87
CA ALA A 7 -42.67 -37.70 11.48
C ALA A 7 -41.26 -37.10 11.63
N ILE A 8 -40.49 -37.55 12.63
CA ILE A 8 -39.09 -37.11 12.83
C ILE A 8 -38.17 -37.72 11.75
N LEU A 9 -38.42 -38.97 11.35
CA LEU A 9 -37.66 -39.64 10.30
C LEU A 9 -37.89 -38.98 8.93
N GLU A 10 -39.15 -38.67 8.59
CA GLU A 10 -39.53 -37.97 7.36
C GLU A 10 -38.93 -36.56 7.30
N ALA A 11 -39.07 -35.79 8.38
CA ALA A 11 -38.47 -34.46 8.46
C ALA A 11 -36.94 -34.52 8.25
N LYS A 12 -36.26 -35.52 8.83
CA LYS A 12 -34.82 -35.69 8.69
C LYS A 12 -34.42 -36.06 7.25
N SER A 13 -35.19 -36.90 6.55
CA SER A 13 -34.94 -37.18 5.14
C SER A 13 -35.18 -35.96 4.25
N ASP A 14 -36.20 -35.15 4.54
CA ASP A 14 -36.49 -33.92 3.79
C ASP A 14 -35.37 -32.88 3.95
N TRP A 15 -34.84 -32.73 5.18
CA TRP A 15 -33.68 -31.88 5.45
C TRP A 15 -32.45 -32.32 4.65
N ILE A 16 -32.15 -33.62 4.61
CA ILE A 16 -31.01 -34.17 3.86
C ILE A 16 -31.19 -33.93 2.35
N THR A 17 -32.41 -34.07 1.84
CA THR A 17 -32.72 -33.77 0.43
C THR A 17 -32.48 -32.29 0.11
N MET A 18 -33.03 -31.39 0.93
CA MET A 18 -32.88 -29.94 0.75
C MET A 18 -31.41 -29.48 0.87
N GLU A 19 -30.65 -30.07 1.78
CA GLU A 19 -29.22 -29.82 1.95
C GLU A 19 -28.44 -30.22 0.68
N ASN A 20 -28.67 -31.42 0.17
CA ASN A 20 -28.02 -31.91 -1.05
C ASN A 20 -28.38 -31.07 -2.29
N GLU A 21 -29.64 -30.66 -2.43
CA GLU A 21 -30.05 -29.76 -3.50
C GLU A 21 -29.38 -28.39 -3.41
N THR A 22 -29.20 -27.89 -2.19
CA THR A 22 -28.52 -26.62 -1.94
C THR A 22 -27.03 -26.73 -2.29
N ILE A 23 -26.36 -27.80 -1.88
CA ILE A 23 -24.96 -28.08 -2.22
C ILE A 23 -24.80 -28.14 -3.74
N LYS A 24 -25.65 -28.89 -4.43
CA LYS A 24 -25.61 -29.04 -5.89
C LYS A 24 -25.77 -27.70 -6.62
N ARG A 25 -26.67 -26.83 -6.13
CA ARG A 25 -26.83 -25.46 -6.66
C ARG A 25 -25.56 -24.64 -6.49
N VAL A 26 -24.94 -24.69 -5.30
CA VAL A 26 -23.71 -23.94 -5.01
C VAL A 26 -22.55 -24.45 -5.88
N GLU A 27 -22.41 -25.76 -6.06
CA GLU A 27 -21.40 -26.35 -6.94
C GLU A 27 -21.54 -25.87 -8.38
N GLN A 28 -22.76 -25.83 -8.91
CA GLN A 28 -23.04 -25.32 -10.26
C GLN A 28 -22.69 -23.84 -10.39
N LEU A 29 -23.12 -23.02 -9.43
CA LEU A 29 -22.80 -21.58 -9.42
C LEU A 29 -21.29 -21.32 -9.40
N ILE A 30 -20.54 -21.99 -8.53
CA ILE A 30 -19.08 -21.85 -8.45
C ILE A 30 -18.42 -22.29 -9.76
N THR A 31 -18.92 -23.38 -10.35
CA THR A 31 -18.40 -23.91 -11.62
C THR A 31 -18.62 -22.92 -12.76
N ASP A 32 -19.78 -22.29 -12.82
CA ASP A 32 -20.10 -21.32 -13.87
C ASP A 32 -19.29 -20.03 -13.72
N ILE A 33 -19.16 -19.50 -12.50
CA ILE A 33 -18.26 -18.38 -12.20
C ILE A 33 -16.83 -18.72 -12.60
N SER A 34 -16.33 -19.91 -12.25
CA SER A 34 -14.96 -20.33 -12.56
C SER A 34 -14.71 -20.40 -14.07
N LYS A 35 -15.68 -20.89 -14.86
CA LYS A 35 -15.58 -20.89 -16.33
C LYS A 35 -15.50 -19.46 -16.88
N GLU A 36 -16.33 -18.55 -16.38
CA GLU A 36 -16.33 -17.15 -16.79
C GLU A 36 -14.99 -16.47 -16.48
N PHE A 37 -14.46 -16.66 -15.26
CA PHE A 37 -13.15 -16.13 -14.88
C PHE A 37 -12.03 -16.65 -15.78
N LYS A 38 -12.07 -17.93 -16.17
CA LYS A 38 -11.06 -18.53 -17.03
C LYS A 38 -11.09 -17.95 -18.45
N ILE A 39 -12.26 -17.64 -18.99
CA ILE A 39 -12.41 -16.98 -20.29
C ILE A 39 -11.82 -15.57 -20.24
N ASN A 40 -12.04 -14.84 -19.14
CA ASN A 40 -11.63 -13.44 -18.99
C ASN A 40 -10.26 -13.23 -18.34
N GLU A 41 -9.56 -14.32 -17.98
CA GLU A 41 -8.33 -14.31 -17.16
C GLU A 41 -7.28 -13.34 -17.68
N LEU A 42 -6.99 -13.37 -19.00
CA LEU A 42 -6.00 -12.53 -19.63
C LEU A 42 -6.41 -11.04 -19.64
N SER A 43 -7.69 -10.76 -19.83
CA SER A 43 -8.21 -9.37 -19.86
C SER A 43 -8.11 -8.75 -18.46
N ILE A 44 -8.59 -9.48 -17.46
CA ILE A 44 -8.52 -9.08 -16.05
C ILE A 44 -7.06 -8.88 -15.63
N GLY A 45 -6.18 -9.82 -15.98
CA GLY A 45 -4.75 -9.74 -15.69
C GLY A 45 -4.09 -8.50 -16.29
N LYS A 46 -4.41 -8.14 -17.54
CA LYS A 46 -3.91 -6.92 -18.19
C LYS A 46 -4.38 -5.65 -17.49
N GLN A 47 -5.65 -5.59 -17.10
CA GLN A 47 -6.21 -4.42 -16.40
C GLN A 47 -5.61 -4.23 -14.99
N ILE A 48 -5.41 -5.32 -14.26
CA ILE A 48 -4.74 -5.25 -12.95
C ILE A 48 -3.29 -4.79 -13.13
N LEU A 49 -2.59 -5.32 -14.14
CA LEU A 49 -1.23 -4.93 -14.44
C LEU A 49 -1.14 -3.43 -14.74
N SER A 50 -2.01 -2.90 -15.61
CA SER A 50 -2.02 -1.48 -15.94
C SER A 50 -2.33 -0.62 -14.70
N GLY A 51 -3.36 -0.98 -13.92
CA GLY A 51 -3.68 -0.24 -12.69
C GLY A 51 -2.54 -0.23 -11.66
N VAL A 52 -1.77 -1.32 -11.54
CA VAL A 52 -0.59 -1.38 -10.67
C VAL A 52 0.56 -0.53 -11.21
N GLN A 53 0.76 -0.49 -12.53
CA GLN A 53 1.77 0.36 -13.17
C GLN A 53 1.45 1.84 -12.94
N ASP A 54 0.21 2.25 -13.18
CA ASP A 54 -0.26 3.63 -13.00
C ASP A 54 -0.11 4.06 -11.54
N LEU A 55 -0.52 3.20 -10.59
CA LEU A 55 -0.36 3.48 -9.16
C LEU A 55 1.11 3.67 -8.77
N ARG A 56 2.02 2.85 -9.32
CA ARG A 56 3.46 2.97 -9.04
C ARG A 56 4.06 4.25 -9.60
N GLU A 57 3.63 4.67 -10.78
CA GLU A 57 4.07 5.91 -11.39
C GLU A 57 3.58 7.13 -10.59
N GLN A 58 2.29 7.16 -10.23
CA GLN A 58 1.73 8.19 -9.36
C GLN A 58 2.45 8.25 -8.00
N GLN A 59 2.72 7.11 -7.37
CA GLN A 59 3.49 7.06 -6.13
C GLN A 59 4.92 7.58 -6.31
N LYS A 60 5.57 7.27 -7.44
CA LYS A 60 6.92 7.74 -7.74
C LYS A 60 6.94 9.26 -7.88
N GLU A 61 5.97 9.84 -8.57
CA GLU A 61 5.84 11.29 -8.73
C GLU A 61 5.57 11.99 -7.40
N GLN A 62 4.57 11.52 -6.65
CA GLN A 62 4.21 12.09 -5.34
C GLN A 62 5.35 12.02 -4.33
N ASN A 63 6.19 10.99 -4.41
CA ASN A 63 7.32 10.83 -3.50
C ASN A 63 8.62 11.48 -4.00
N THR A 64 8.68 11.96 -5.25
CA THR A 64 9.89 12.58 -5.81
C THR A 64 10.04 14.00 -5.31
N LEU A 65 11.18 14.27 -4.66
CA LEU A 65 11.47 15.55 -4.02
C LEU A 65 12.26 16.48 -4.94
N MET A 66 13.47 16.06 -5.32
CA MET A 66 14.41 16.85 -6.11
C MET A 66 15.46 15.94 -6.75
N SER A 67 16.30 16.49 -7.64
CA SER A 67 17.45 15.77 -8.18
C SER A 67 18.50 15.44 -7.11
N CYS A 68 19.17 14.30 -7.26
CA CYS A 68 20.12 13.80 -6.28
C CYS A 68 21.45 14.56 -6.34
N THR A 69 21.80 15.28 -5.28
CA THR A 69 23.05 16.04 -5.15
C THR A 69 24.31 15.19 -5.16
N LYS A 70 24.21 13.87 -4.88
CA LYS A 70 25.36 12.95 -4.84
C LYS A 70 25.77 12.43 -6.22
N CYS A 71 24.80 12.16 -7.11
CA CYS A 71 25.08 11.55 -8.41
C CYS A 71 24.60 12.37 -9.61
N ASN A 72 23.74 13.37 -9.41
CA ASN A 72 23.14 14.22 -10.44
C ASN A 72 22.39 13.49 -11.57
N VAL A 73 22.27 12.16 -11.51
CA VAL A 73 21.58 11.31 -12.50
C VAL A 73 20.19 10.91 -12.01
N GLY A 74 20.06 10.57 -10.73
CA GLY A 74 18.79 10.14 -10.13
C GLY A 74 18.05 11.26 -9.39
N ASN A 75 16.85 10.94 -8.90
CA ASN A 75 16.05 11.82 -8.05
C ASN A 75 15.97 11.27 -6.62
N LEU A 76 15.96 12.15 -5.64
CA LEU A 76 15.69 11.83 -4.23
C LEU A 76 14.19 11.62 -4.03
N GLN A 77 13.83 10.46 -3.48
CA GLN A 77 12.44 10.04 -3.29
C GLN A 77 12.20 9.55 -1.86
N ILE A 78 11.03 9.86 -1.32
CA ILE A 78 10.57 9.27 -0.04
C ILE A 78 10.29 7.78 -0.28
N ARG A 79 10.89 6.93 0.55
CA ARG A 79 10.71 5.47 0.53
C ARG A 79 10.43 4.96 1.92
N TYR A 80 9.68 3.85 2.00
CA TYR A 80 9.41 3.16 3.25
C TYR A 80 10.21 1.86 3.33
N SER A 81 10.95 1.68 4.42
CA SER A 81 11.64 0.42 4.69
C SER A 81 10.75 -0.49 5.52
N LYS A 82 10.42 -1.67 4.98
CA LYS A 82 9.68 -2.71 5.71
C LYS A 82 10.48 -3.26 6.90
N LYS A 83 11.82 -3.34 6.78
CA LYS A 83 12.71 -3.88 7.83
C LYS A 83 12.79 -2.96 9.04
N SER A 84 13.03 -1.66 8.82
CA SER A 84 13.15 -0.68 9.92
C SER A 84 11.83 -0.02 10.29
N ARG A 85 10.75 -0.26 9.52
CA ARG A 85 9.43 0.37 9.65
C ARG A 85 9.49 1.90 9.68
N ARG A 86 10.38 2.48 8.87
CA ARG A 86 10.65 3.92 8.83
C ARG A 86 10.67 4.44 7.40
N ASN A 87 10.23 5.70 7.25
CA ASN A 87 10.44 6.46 6.03
C ASN A 87 11.88 6.96 5.97
N PHE A 88 12.43 7.05 4.76
CA PHE A 88 13.73 7.65 4.46
C PHE A 88 13.69 8.26 3.07
N VAL A 89 14.61 9.17 2.77
CA VAL A 89 14.80 9.65 1.39
C VAL A 89 15.95 8.85 0.76
N GLY A 90 15.73 8.28 -0.41
CA GLY A 90 16.73 7.52 -1.14
C GLY A 90 16.79 7.90 -2.62
N CYS A 91 17.94 7.68 -3.25
CA CYS A 91 18.10 7.92 -4.69
C CYS A 91 17.33 6.90 -5.53
N SER A 92 16.68 7.37 -6.60
CA SER A 92 16.01 6.52 -7.58
C SER A 92 16.96 5.63 -8.37
N ASN A 93 18.23 6.03 -8.51
CA ASN A 93 19.29 5.31 -9.23
C ASN A 93 20.02 4.27 -8.36
N TYR A 94 19.41 3.79 -7.27
CA TYR A 94 19.93 2.62 -6.54
C TYR A 94 19.84 1.37 -7.44
N PRO A 95 20.86 0.48 -7.51
CA PRO A 95 22.04 0.38 -6.63
C PRO A 95 23.24 1.25 -7.01
N ASN A 96 23.24 1.91 -8.19
CA ASN A 96 24.36 2.73 -8.66
C ASN A 96 24.62 3.95 -7.75
N CYS A 97 23.58 4.46 -7.08
CA CYS A 97 23.71 5.54 -6.09
C CYS A 97 23.10 5.11 -4.74
N THR A 98 23.94 5.13 -3.70
CA THR A 98 23.59 4.74 -2.32
C THR A 98 23.25 5.95 -1.43
N ALA A 99 22.88 7.10 -2.00
CA ALA A 99 22.45 8.25 -1.21
C ALA A 99 21.19 7.92 -0.41
N VAL A 100 21.26 8.09 0.92
CA VAL A 100 20.17 7.83 1.86
C VAL A 100 20.19 8.92 2.93
N HIS A 101 19.03 9.53 3.19
CA HIS A 101 18.84 10.51 4.24
C HIS A 101 17.74 10.02 5.20
N PRO A 102 18.01 9.95 6.51
CA PRO A 102 17.01 9.55 7.48
C PRO A 102 15.91 10.62 7.60
N LEU A 103 14.68 10.18 7.83
CA LEU A 103 13.56 11.07 8.15
C LEU A 103 13.12 10.87 9.61
N PRO A 104 12.35 11.82 10.18
CA PRO A 104 11.85 11.70 11.54
C PRO A 104 11.17 10.34 11.78
N PRO A 105 11.57 9.59 12.83
CA PRO A 105 10.97 8.30 13.11
C PRO A 105 9.52 8.46 13.58
N ASN A 106 8.76 7.37 13.48
CA ASN A 106 7.39 7.24 13.98
C ASN A 106 6.42 8.30 13.40
N ALA A 107 6.67 8.77 12.18
CA ALA A 107 5.79 9.69 11.47
C ALA A 107 5.52 9.17 10.05
N MET A 108 4.28 9.36 9.59
CA MET A 108 3.97 9.24 8.17
C MET A 108 4.46 10.52 7.50
N ILE A 109 5.40 10.39 6.57
CA ILE A 109 5.98 11.53 5.85
C ILE A 109 5.29 11.64 4.49
N LYS A 110 4.86 12.85 4.12
CA LYS A 110 4.36 13.16 2.79
C LYS A 110 5.10 14.37 2.23
N LYS A 111 5.24 14.43 0.90
CA LYS A 111 5.68 15.62 0.19
C LYS A 111 4.55 16.65 0.19
N THR A 112 4.91 17.93 0.30
CA THR A 112 4.01 19.06 0.10
C THR A 112 4.36 19.75 -1.23
N ASP A 113 3.42 20.48 -1.82
CA ASP A 113 3.67 21.28 -3.03
C ASP A 113 4.43 22.60 -2.75
N LYS A 114 4.70 22.88 -1.47
CA LYS A 114 5.43 24.08 -1.04
C LYS A 114 6.94 23.87 -1.18
N ILE A 115 7.60 24.95 -1.60
CA ILE A 115 9.06 25.09 -1.64
C ILE A 115 9.42 26.23 -0.69
N SER A 116 10.49 26.08 0.09
CA SER A 116 10.96 27.13 0.98
C SER A 116 11.71 28.24 0.24
N ASP A 117 11.99 29.36 0.91
CA ASP A 117 12.79 30.47 0.36
C ASP A 117 14.20 30.03 -0.09
N ARG A 118 14.70 28.91 0.45
CA ARG A 118 15.98 28.30 0.10
C ARG A 118 15.90 27.33 -1.09
N ASN A 119 14.76 27.30 -1.78
CA ASN A 119 14.46 26.39 -2.88
C ASN A 119 14.52 24.90 -2.47
N LEU A 120 14.16 24.59 -1.22
CA LEU A 120 14.11 23.22 -0.68
C LEU A 120 12.67 22.72 -0.58
N PRO A 121 12.41 21.43 -0.83
CA PRO A 121 11.08 20.86 -0.72
C PRO A 121 10.63 20.78 0.74
N ILE A 122 9.39 21.20 1.02
CA ILE A 122 8.80 21.09 2.35
C ILE A 122 8.07 19.75 2.49
N LEU A 123 8.40 19.02 3.55
CA LEU A 123 7.79 17.76 3.92
C LEU A 123 6.88 17.95 5.13
N ILE A 124 5.85 17.12 5.23
CA ILE A 124 4.96 17.07 6.39
C ILE A 124 5.09 15.74 7.12
N ALA A 125 5.33 15.81 8.43
CA ALA A 125 5.33 14.67 9.34
C ALA A 125 4.00 14.59 10.11
N LEU A 126 3.25 13.52 9.87
CA LEU A 126 1.99 13.22 10.52
C LEU A 126 2.19 12.18 11.63
N ARG A 127 1.85 12.56 12.86
CA ARG A 127 1.90 11.69 14.05
C ARG A 127 0.53 11.64 14.72
N LYS A 128 0.14 10.49 15.25
CA LYS A 128 -1.15 10.31 15.93
C LYS A 128 -1.24 11.28 17.13
N GLY A 129 -2.30 12.08 17.19
CA GLY A 129 -2.58 13.00 18.30
C GLY A 129 -1.63 14.20 18.42
N LYS A 130 -0.80 14.47 17.41
CA LYS A 130 0.07 15.66 17.35
C LYS A 130 -0.29 16.50 16.12
N ARG A 131 -0.01 17.80 16.21
CA ARG A 131 -0.17 18.69 15.06
C ARG A 131 0.78 18.25 13.92
N PRO A 132 0.34 18.34 12.65
CA PRO A 132 1.23 18.12 11.52
C PRO A 132 2.46 19.03 11.61
N TRP A 133 3.64 18.45 11.43
CA TRP A 133 4.90 19.20 11.48
C TRP A 133 5.44 19.35 10.06
N GLU A 134 5.40 20.57 9.53
CA GLU A 134 6.04 20.93 8.26
C GLU A 134 7.52 21.26 8.51
N PHE A 135 8.42 20.71 7.70
CA PHE A 135 9.87 20.96 7.79
C PHE A 135 10.52 20.92 6.41
N GLU A 136 11.59 21.68 6.23
CA GLU A 136 12.39 21.68 5.00
C GLU A 136 13.26 20.42 4.93
N PHE A 137 13.30 19.77 3.78
CA PHE A 137 14.24 18.68 3.54
C PHE A 137 15.51 19.21 2.88
N ASP A 138 16.62 19.19 3.64
CA ASP A 138 17.95 19.53 3.15
C ASP A 138 18.82 18.25 3.03
N PRO A 139 19.21 17.84 1.81
CA PRO A 139 20.14 16.71 1.61
C PRO A 139 21.50 16.93 2.26
N ASN A 140 21.93 18.19 2.42
CA ASN A 140 23.22 18.57 2.97
C ASN A 140 23.12 18.96 4.46
N TRP A 141 22.01 18.64 5.12
CA TRP A 141 21.78 18.99 6.51
C TRP A 141 22.93 18.52 7.39
N LYS A 142 23.54 19.48 8.09
CA LYS A 142 24.50 19.23 9.16
C LYS A 142 23.78 19.46 10.49
N PRO A 143 23.95 18.58 11.48
CA PRO A 143 23.42 18.85 12.82
C PRO A 143 24.00 20.17 13.32
N ASP A 144 23.13 21.11 13.66
CA ASP A 144 23.52 22.34 14.32
C ASP A 144 24.09 21.97 15.70
N PRO A 145 25.37 22.24 15.99
CA PRO A 145 25.97 21.95 17.30
C PRO A 145 25.28 22.68 18.45
N ASN A 146 24.47 23.71 18.17
CA ASN A 146 23.72 24.47 19.16
C ASN A 146 22.24 24.06 19.28
N TYR A 147 21.78 22.99 18.61
CA TYR A 147 20.38 22.54 18.70
C TYR A 147 20.06 22.07 20.13
N LYS A 148 19.44 22.96 20.93
CA LYS A 148 18.85 22.60 22.22
C LYS A 148 17.45 22.06 21.97
N LYS A 149 17.26 20.79 22.32
CA LYS A 149 15.97 20.13 22.30
C LYS A 149 15.21 20.58 23.55
N GLU A 150 14.43 21.66 23.42
CA GLU A 150 13.47 22.07 24.44
C GLU A 150 12.37 21.02 24.64
#